data_AF-A0AAU9N672-F1
#
_entry.id   AF-A0AAU9N672-F1
#
_cell.length_a   1.000
_cell.length_b   1.000
_cell.length_c   1.000
_cell.angle_alpha   90.00
_cell.angle_beta   90.00
_cell.angle_gamma   90.00
#
_symmetry.space_group_name_H-M   'P 1'
#
loop_
_entity.id
_entity.type
_entity.pdbx_description
1 polymer ?
#
loop_
_entity_poly.entity_id
_entity_poly.type
_entity_poly.pdbx_seq_one_letter_code
_entity_poly.pdbx_strand_id
1 'polypeptide(L)'
;MKSRSKHPPLHNQLVQIFNTMSTSSSNARNRLQVAHVFVKDDVNNCDCDVPAKERTCWKLTNPGRRFWYCNNSLTRLRKCDYFEWKDVALEDGYYKNLIYSMKQQLDSKEDLGVIKNLRTKNVELEFLVSKEKSLVASMDKGMCDSKKRICMYKLLVVVLVVGYVCFVFKLAN
;
A
#
# COMPACT_ATOMS: atom_id res chain seq x y z
N MET A 1 -12.45 -38.47 -19.80
CA MET A 1 -12.66 -39.67 -18.96
C MET A 1 -11.33 -40.15 -18.39
N LYS A 2 -11.03 -39.83 -17.11
CA LYS A 2 -10.38 -40.75 -16.16
C LYS A 2 -10.33 -40.09 -14.78
N SER A 3 -11.34 -40.40 -13.99
CA SER A 3 -11.36 -40.31 -12.54
C SER A 3 -10.24 -41.16 -11.95
N ARG A 4 -9.43 -40.62 -11.04
CA ARG A 4 -8.67 -41.44 -10.08
C ARG A 4 -8.63 -40.74 -8.73
N SER A 5 -9.65 -41.10 -7.93
CA SER A 5 -9.58 -41.14 -6.48
C SER A 5 -8.31 -41.88 -6.04
N LYS A 6 -7.54 -41.25 -5.16
CA LYS A 6 -6.51 -41.89 -4.35
C LYS A 6 -6.60 -41.32 -2.94
N HIS A 7 -7.31 -42.03 -2.06
CA HIS A 7 -7.18 -41.86 -0.61
C HIS A 7 -5.77 -42.32 -0.17
N PRO A 8 -5.09 -41.58 0.74
CA PRO A 8 -3.97 -42.11 1.49
C PRO A 8 -4.43 -42.83 2.79
N PRO A 9 -3.58 -43.72 3.36
CA PRO A 9 -3.98 -44.79 4.25
C PRO A 9 -4.11 -44.39 5.73
N LEU A 10 -4.97 -45.11 6.45
CA LEU A 10 -5.11 -45.10 7.91
C LEU A 10 -3.88 -45.75 8.58
N HIS A 11 -3.09 -44.98 9.34
CA HIS A 11 -2.27 -45.52 10.42
C HIS A 11 -1.80 -44.41 11.37
N ASN A 12 -2.39 -44.30 12.58
CA ASN A 12 -1.69 -44.67 13.81
C ASN A 12 -2.59 -44.59 15.05
N GLN A 13 -2.37 -45.56 15.91
CA GLN A 13 -3.13 -45.95 17.09
C GLN A 13 -2.85 -45.07 18.32
N LEU A 14 -3.87 -45.01 19.20
CA LEU A 14 -3.80 -44.99 20.68
C LEU A 14 -3.05 -43.84 21.38
N VAL A 15 -3.83 -42.89 21.92
CA VAL A 15 -3.60 -42.40 23.30
C VAL A 15 -4.94 -42.43 24.03
N GLN A 16 -5.26 -43.60 24.61
CA GLN A 16 -5.96 -43.57 25.90
C GLN A 16 -4.99 -43.09 26.98
N ILE A 17 -5.54 -42.67 28.13
CA ILE A 17 -4.90 -42.21 29.39
C ILE A 17 -5.14 -40.69 29.58
N PHE A 18 -5.88 -40.16 30.57
CA PHE A 18 -6.23 -40.63 31.92
C PHE A 18 -7.62 -40.10 32.31
N ASN A 19 -8.48 -40.97 32.86
CA ASN A 19 -9.50 -40.56 33.83
C ASN A 19 -8.81 -40.32 35.18
N THR A 20 -9.00 -39.15 35.78
CA THR A 20 -8.91 -38.97 37.24
C THR A 20 -10.05 -38.05 37.68
N MET A 21 -11.03 -38.63 38.37
CA MET A 21 -11.99 -37.87 39.17
C MET A 21 -11.30 -37.31 40.42
N SER A 22 -11.83 -36.18 40.89
CA SER A 22 -11.77 -35.64 42.26
C SER A 22 -10.54 -34.79 42.62
N THR A 23 -10.70 -33.47 42.68
CA THR A 23 -11.04 -32.74 43.94
C THR A 23 -11.03 -31.22 43.71
N SER A 24 -11.91 -30.56 44.45
CA SER A 24 -12.26 -29.13 44.50
C SER A 24 -11.13 -28.12 44.31
N SER A 25 -11.38 -27.07 43.52
CA SER A 25 -11.34 -25.68 44.01
C SER A 25 -11.68 -24.70 42.89
N SER A 26 -12.68 -23.88 43.17
CA SER A 26 -13.12 -22.66 42.51
C SER A 26 -11.99 -21.85 41.87
N ASN A 27 -12.02 -21.77 40.54
CA ASN A 27 -11.77 -20.58 39.73
C ASN A 27 -12.04 -20.93 38.27
N ALA A 28 -13.29 -20.71 37.84
CA ALA A 28 -13.70 -20.79 36.44
C ALA A 28 -13.03 -19.65 35.65
N ARG A 29 -11.72 -19.77 35.41
CA ARG A 29 -11.08 -19.04 34.32
C ARG A 29 -11.61 -19.70 33.05
N ASN A 30 -12.34 -18.93 32.25
CA ASN A 30 -12.71 -19.27 30.87
C ASN A 30 -11.43 -19.59 30.09
N ARG A 31 -10.96 -20.83 30.21
CA ARG A 31 -9.95 -21.40 29.33
C ARG A 31 -10.71 -21.74 28.07
N LEU A 32 -10.81 -20.76 27.16
CA LEU A 32 -11.19 -21.01 25.78
C LEU A 32 -10.38 -22.22 25.34
N GLN A 33 -11.04 -23.36 25.21
CA GLN A 33 -10.42 -24.55 24.66
C GLN A 33 -10.18 -24.20 23.20
N VAL A 34 -8.99 -23.67 22.92
CA VAL A 34 -8.50 -23.54 21.56
C VAL A 34 -8.49 -24.98 21.06
N ALA A 35 -9.47 -25.30 20.19
CA ALA A 35 -9.55 -26.58 19.52
C ALA A 35 -8.15 -26.94 19.06
N HIS A 36 -7.75 -28.19 19.25
CA HIS A 36 -6.45 -28.68 18.83
C HIS A 36 -6.32 -28.43 17.32
N VAL A 37 -5.70 -27.31 16.93
CA VAL A 37 -5.57 -26.91 15.54
C VAL A 37 -4.52 -27.85 14.98
N PHE A 38 -4.95 -28.84 14.20
CA PHE A 38 -4.03 -29.61 13.38
C PHE A 38 -3.42 -28.64 12.37
N VAL A 39 -2.21 -28.15 12.67
CA VAL A 39 -1.43 -27.36 11.74
C VAL A 39 -0.67 -28.33 10.85
N LYS A 40 -1.00 -28.34 9.56
CA LYS A 40 -0.13 -28.96 8.56
C LYS A 40 1.09 -28.05 8.40
N ASP A 41 2.21 -28.44 8.99
CA ASP A 41 3.47 -27.68 8.95
C ASP A 41 4.27 -27.90 7.66
N ASP A 42 3.88 -28.89 6.84
CA ASP A 42 4.53 -29.16 5.57
C ASP A 42 4.17 -28.08 4.53
N VAL A 43 5.19 -27.35 4.06
CA VAL A 43 5.08 -26.43 2.93
C VAL A 43 4.85 -27.24 1.67
N ASN A 44 3.66 -27.11 1.07
CA ASN A 44 3.34 -27.82 -0.16
C ASN A 44 3.92 -27.09 -1.37
N ASN A 45 4.49 -27.83 -2.31
CA ASN A 45 4.81 -27.31 -3.64
C ASN A 45 3.52 -27.16 -4.46
N CYS A 46 3.46 -26.11 -5.27
CA CYS A 46 2.39 -25.94 -6.25
C CYS A 46 2.65 -26.74 -7.54
N ASP A 47 1.71 -26.71 -8.48
CA ASP A 47 1.83 -27.39 -9.79
C ASP A 47 2.99 -26.88 -10.69
N CYS A 48 3.70 -25.84 -10.26
CA CYS A 48 4.92 -25.36 -10.91
C CYS A 48 6.20 -25.92 -10.27
N ASP A 49 6.09 -26.88 -9.35
CA ASP A 49 7.19 -27.45 -8.55
C ASP A 49 7.98 -26.43 -7.73
N VAL A 50 7.34 -25.30 -7.39
CA VAL A 50 7.89 -24.28 -6.49
C VAL A 50 7.11 -24.24 -5.18
N PRO A 51 7.75 -23.87 -4.04
CA PRO A 51 7.07 -23.74 -2.76
C PRO A 51 5.90 -22.76 -2.84
N ALA A 52 4.73 -23.18 -2.38
CA ALA A 52 3.57 -22.31 -2.29
C ALA A 52 3.74 -21.27 -1.16
N LYS A 53 3.09 -20.12 -1.30
CA LYS A 53 3.16 -19.02 -0.33
C LYS A 53 1.97 -19.06 0.63
N GLU A 54 2.25 -18.93 1.93
CA GLU A 54 1.22 -18.82 2.96
C GLU A 54 0.51 -17.47 2.88
N ARG A 55 -0.81 -17.49 2.99
CA ARG A 55 -1.67 -16.31 3.04
C ARG A 55 -2.79 -16.53 4.05
N THR A 56 -3.31 -15.44 4.59
CA THR A 56 -4.48 -15.44 5.47
C THR A 56 -5.68 -14.91 4.73
N CYS A 57 -6.81 -15.60 4.80
CA CYS A 57 -8.07 -15.13 4.25
C CYS A 57 -8.71 -14.12 5.19
N TRP A 58 -9.13 -12.98 4.65
CA TRP A 58 -9.83 -11.93 5.41
C TRP A 58 -11.28 -11.75 4.95
N LYS A 59 -11.79 -12.66 4.11
CA LYS A 59 -13.19 -12.67 3.70
C LYS A 59 -14.07 -13.16 4.86
N LEU A 60 -15.27 -12.61 4.98
CA LEU A 60 -16.24 -12.97 6.02
C LEU A 60 -16.54 -14.48 6.09
N THR A 61 -16.45 -15.19 4.97
CA THR A 61 -16.67 -16.65 4.91
C THR A 61 -15.62 -17.47 5.66
N ASN A 62 -14.36 -17.01 5.65
CA ASN A 62 -13.21 -17.76 6.19
C ASN A 62 -12.18 -16.78 6.83
N PRO A 63 -12.59 -15.91 7.77
CA PRO A 63 -11.71 -14.87 8.29
C PRO A 63 -10.64 -15.50 9.19
N GLY A 64 -9.39 -15.07 9.01
CA GLY A 64 -8.24 -15.58 9.75
C GLY A 64 -7.73 -16.96 9.30
N ARG A 65 -8.42 -17.66 8.40
CA ARG A 65 -8.01 -19.01 7.95
C ARG A 65 -6.86 -18.94 6.97
N ARG A 66 -5.81 -19.74 7.18
CA ARG A 66 -4.61 -19.72 6.34
C ARG A 66 -4.70 -20.72 5.19
N PHE A 67 -4.10 -20.34 4.06
CA PHE A 67 -4.05 -21.14 2.85
C PHE A 67 -2.70 -20.97 2.14
N TRP A 68 -2.35 -21.96 1.34
CA TRP A 68 -1.22 -21.97 0.42
C TRP A 68 -1.71 -21.59 -0.97
N TYR A 69 -0.91 -20.78 -1.67
CA TYR A 69 -1.23 -20.34 -3.02
C TYR A 69 0.03 -20.14 -3.86
N CYS A 70 -0.05 -20.38 -5.17
CA CYS A 70 1.08 -20.20 -6.06
C CYS A 70 1.48 -18.72 -6.19
N ASN A 71 2.78 -18.43 -6.10
CA ASN A 71 3.30 -17.07 -6.28
C ASN A 71 3.20 -16.59 -7.74
N ASN A 72 3.17 -17.51 -8.71
CA ASN A 72 3.08 -17.19 -10.14
C ASN A 72 1.65 -17.00 -10.65
N SER A 73 0.65 -17.24 -9.80
CA SER A 73 -0.76 -17.16 -10.15
C SER A 73 -1.24 -15.85 -10.78
N LEU A 74 -0.61 -14.72 -10.44
CA LEU A 74 -0.92 -13.39 -11.00
C LEU A 74 -0.03 -13.03 -12.20
N THR A 75 0.94 -13.87 -12.53
CA THR A 75 1.81 -13.64 -13.68
C THR A 75 1.13 -14.12 -14.96
N ARG A 76 1.18 -13.30 -16.01
CA ARG A 76 0.59 -13.65 -17.33
C ARG A 76 1.32 -14.81 -18.03
N LEU A 77 2.56 -15.10 -17.63
CA LEU A 77 3.44 -16.07 -18.30
C LEU A 77 3.16 -17.51 -17.89
N ARG A 78 2.77 -17.76 -16.63
CA ARG A 78 2.37 -19.08 -16.13
C ARG A 78 1.30 -18.91 -15.07
N LYS A 79 0.04 -18.96 -15.51
CA LYS A 79 -1.10 -18.95 -14.59
C LYS A 79 -1.21 -20.32 -13.91
N CYS A 80 -0.89 -20.36 -12.62
CA CYS A 80 -1.05 -21.54 -11.77
C CYS A 80 -2.09 -21.22 -10.69
N ASP A 81 -3.17 -21.99 -10.69
CA ASP A 81 -4.33 -21.77 -9.81
C ASP A 81 -4.27 -22.66 -8.54
N TYR A 82 -3.09 -23.22 -8.23
CA TYR A 82 -2.87 -24.04 -7.04
C TYR A 82 -3.34 -23.31 -5.77
N PHE A 83 -4.20 -23.98 -5.00
CA PHE A 83 -4.78 -23.49 -3.77
C PHE A 83 -5.03 -24.66 -2.81
N GLU A 84 -4.62 -24.53 -1.55
CA GLU A 84 -4.89 -25.51 -0.51
C GLU A 84 -5.08 -24.83 0.84
N TRP A 85 -6.09 -25.24 1.61
CA TRP A 85 -6.24 -24.75 2.98
C TRP A 85 -5.17 -25.36 3.90
N LYS A 86 -4.46 -24.51 4.64
CA LYS A 86 -3.49 -24.94 5.66
C LYS A 86 -4.19 -25.35 6.95
N ASP A 87 -5.16 -24.53 7.37
CA ASP A 87 -5.92 -24.77 8.59
C ASP A 87 -7.23 -25.50 8.28
N VAL A 88 -7.68 -26.33 9.23
CA VAL A 88 -9.01 -26.94 9.20
C VAL A 88 -10.08 -25.84 9.22
N ALA A 89 -11.23 -26.10 8.57
CA ALA A 89 -12.36 -25.18 8.63
C ALA A 89 -12.89 -25.12 10.07
N LEU A 90 -12.94 -23.92 10.64
CA LEU A 90 -13.62 -23.69 11.89
C LEU A 90 -15.14 -23.63 11.62
N GLU A 91 -15.93 -24.20 12.54
CA GLU A 91 -17.41 -24.23 12.45
C GLU A 91 -17.98 -22.81 12.37
N ASP A 92 -19.02 -22.57 11.57
CA ASP A 92 -19.62 -21.23 11.50
C ASP A 92 -20.06 -20.72 12.89
N GLY A 93 -19.69 -19.48 13.23
CA GLY A 93 -19.99 -18.96 14.55
C GLY A 93 -19.57 -17.51 14.79
N TYR A 94 -19.87 -17.03 15.99
CA TYR A 94 -19.66 -15.65 16.45
C TYR A 94 -18.26 -15.10 16.16
N TYR A 95 -17.22 -15.94 16.31
CA TYR A 95 -15.83 -15.53 16.13
C TYR A 95 -15.53 -15.06 14.69
N LYS A 96 -16.23 -15.56 13.65
CA LYS A 96 -16.01 -15.11 12.26
C LYS A 96 -16.34 -13.63 12.10
N ASN A 97 -17.51 -13.23 12.59
CA ASN A 97 -17.96 -11.84 12.56
C ASN A 97 -17.05 -10.95 13.38
N LEU A 98 -16.62 -11.42 14.56
CA LEU A 98 -15.70 -10.69 15.42
C LEU A 98 -14.36 -10.42 14.72
N ILE A 99 -13.68 -11.45 14.21
CA ILE A 99 -12.39 -11.31 13.52
C ILE A 99 -12.53 -10.38 12.32
N TYR A 100 -13.61 -10.53 11.54
CA TYR A 100 -13.86 -9.68 10.39
C TYR A 100 -14.06 -8.21 10.79
N SER A 101 -14.89 -7.93 11.80
CA SER A 101 -15.12 -6.55 12.28
C SER A 101 -13.85 -5.92 12.85
N MET A 102 -13.02 -6.69 13.56
CA MET A 102 -11.75 -6.19 14.11
C MET A 102 -10.77 -5.85 12.98
N LYS A 103 -10.72 -6.66 11.93
CA LYS A 103 -9.90 -6.37 10.74
C LYS A 103 -10.35 -5.07 10.05
N GLN A 104 -11.65 -4.88 9.85
CA GLN A 104 -12.18 -3.63 9.28
C GLN A 104 -11.79 -2.40 10.11
N GLN A 105 -11.85 -2.49 11.44
CA GLN A 105 -11.43 -1.40 12.32
C GLN A 105 -9.94 -1.08 12.17
N LEU A 106 -9.08 -2.09 12.07
CA LEU A 106 -7.64 -1.89 11.84
C LEU A 106 -7.37 -1.23 10.49
N ASP A 107 -8.03 -1.69 9.43
CA ASP A 107 -7.88 -1.11 8.08
C ASP A 107 -8.33 0.35 8.06
N SER A 108 -9.48 0.66 8.68
CA SER A 108 -9.97 2.04 8.79
C SER A 108 -9.00 2.95 9.55
N LYS A 109 -8.30 2.43 10.56
CA LYS A 109 -7.33 3.18 11.34
C LYS A 109 -6.04 3.42 10.56
N GLU A 110 -5.59 2.43 9.80
CA GLU A 110 -4.44 2.55 8.89
C GLU A 110 -4.71 3.61 7.80
N ASP A 111 -5.87 3.50 7.13
CA ASP A 111 -6.31 4.46 6.11
C ASP A 111 -6.42 5.88 6.68
N LEU A 112 -6.96 6.02 7.90
CA LEU A 112 -7.01 7.31 8.59
C LEU A 112 -5.61 7.88 8.84
N GLY A 113 -4.64 7.04 9.20
CA GLY A 113 -3.23 7.43 9.35
C GLY A 113 -2.61 7.91 8.04
N VAL A 114 -2.86 7.19 6.94
CA VAL A 114 -2.41 7.55 5.59
C VAL A 114 -3.01 8.90 5.16
N ILE A 115 -4.32 9.07 5.32
CA ILE A 115 -5.02 10.33 4.97
C ILE A 115 -4.46 11.50 5.77
N LYS A 116 -4.19 11.32 7.07
CA LYS A 116 -3.60 12.37 7.90
C LYS A 116 -2.21 12.77 7.39
N ASN A 117 -1.36 11.81 7.05
CA ASN A 117 -0.03 12.09 6.49
C ASN A 117 -0.12 12.85 5.16
N LEU A 118 -0.99 12.42 4.25
CA LEU A 118 -1.20 13.06 2.95
C LEU A 118 -1.72 14.49 3.10
N ARG A 119 -2.66 14.73 4.03
CA ARG A 119 -3.15 16.09 4.33
C ARG A 119 -2.02 17.01 4.80
N THR A 120 -1.15 16.54 5.70
CA THR A 120 0.01 17.31 6.14
C THR A 120 0.94 17.66 4.98
N LYS A 121 1.24 16.69 4.11
CA LYS A 121 2.07 16.91 2.92
C LYS A 121 1.43 17.87 1.93
N ASN A 122 0.11 17.82 1.75
CA ASN A 122 -0.58 18.79 0.89
C ASN A 122 -0.45 20.22 1.43
N VAL A 123 -0.61 20.43 2.74
CA VAL A 123 -0.42 21.78 3.33
C VAL A 123 1.02 22.28 3.15
N GLU A 124 2.01 21.39 3.35
CA GLU A 124 3.42 21.73 3.13
C GLU A 124 3.71 22.08 1.66
N LEU A 125 3.19 21.29 0.72
CA LEU A 125 3.33 21.54 -0.71
C LEU A 125 2.65 22.85 -1.13
N GLU A 126 1.43 23.14 -0.63
CA GLU A 126 0.74 24.39 -0.90
C GLU A 126 1.55 25.61 -0.41
N PHE A 127 2.18 25.49 0.76
CA PHE A 127 3.08 26.52 1.27
C PHE A 127 4.31 26.72 0.35
N LEU A 128 4.96 25.64 -0.07
CA LEU A 128 6.11 25.71 -0.97
C LEU A 128 5.74 26.31 -2.33
N VAL A 129 4.60 25.92 -2.89
CA VAL A 129 4.06 26.47 -4.14
C VAL A 129 3.76 27.96 -3.98
N SER A 130 3.20 28.39 -2.85
CA SER A 130 2.97 29.81 -2.56
C SER A 130 4.28 30.60 -2.53
N LYS A 131 5.31 30.06 -1.87
CA LYS A 131 6.65 30.66 -1.84
C LYS A 131 7.26 30.76 -3.24
N GLU A 132 7.19 29.70 -4.05
CA GLU A 132 7.70 29.71 -5.42
C GLU A 132 6.99 30.74 -6.30
N LYS A 133 5.65 30.83 -6.23
CA LYS A 133 4.87 31.87 -6.91
C LYS A 133 5.33 33.27 -6.55
N SER A 134 5.64 33.52 -5.28
CA SER A 134 6.14 34.83 -4.83
C SER A 134 7.53 35.16 -5.42
N LEU A 135 8.40 34.15 -5.54
CA LEU A 135 9.73 34.31 -6.13
C LEU A 135 9.63 34.59 -7.63
N VAL A 136 8.79 33.84 -8.35
CA VAL A 136 8.54 34.05 -9.78
C VAL A 136 8.01 35.46 -10.04
N ALA A 137 7.04 35.93 -9.24
CA ALA A 137 6.52 37.30 -9.36
C ALA A 137 7.60 38.37 -9.15
N SER A 138 8.53 38.15 -8.20
CA SER A 138 9.65 39.08 -7.95
C SER A 138 10.64 39.11 -9.13
N MET A 139 10.91 37.94 -9.73
CA MET A 139 11.79 37.79 -10.88
C MET A 139 11.20 38.43 -12.13
N ASP A 140 9.90 38.23 -12.38
CA ASP A 140 9.18 38.86 -13.50
C ASP A 140 9.17 40.38 -13.40
N LYS A 141 8.99 40.93 -12.19
CA LYS A 141 9.10 42.37 -11.94
C LYS A 141 10.50 42.88 -12.28
N GLY A 142 11.54 42.19 -11.82
CA GLY A 142 12.94 42.54 -12.12
C GLY A 142 13.27 42.49 -13.62
N MET A 143 12.72 41.50 -14.33
CA MET A 143 12.85 41.40 -15.78
C MET A 143 12.10 42.51 -16.52
N CYS A 144 10.89 42.86 -16.07
CA CYS A 144 10.10 43.97 -16.62
C CYS A 144 10.83 45.32 -16.46
N ASP A 145 11.35 45.60 -15.27
CA ASP A 145 12.08 46.85 -15.01
C ASP A 145 13.40 46.91 -15.81
N SER A 146 14.08 45.78 -15.99
CA SER A 146 15.25 45.70 -16.86
C SER A 146 14.91 45.93 -18.34
N LYS A 147 13.79 45.38 -18.84
CA LYS A 147 13.29 45.65 -20.20
C LYS A 147 12.98 47.13 -20.40
N LYS A 148 12.36 47.81 -19.42
CA LYS A 148 12.11 49.26 -19.46
C LYS A 148 13.41 50.05 -19.58
N ARG A 149 14.43 49.72 -18.77
CA ARG A 149 15.76 50.34 -18.84
C ARG A 149 16.40 50.16 -20.22
N ILE A 150 16.39 48.94 -20.77
CA ILE A 150 16.91 48.66 -22.11
C ILE A 150 16.18 49.49 -23.17
N CYS A 151 14.84 49.59 -23.10
CA CYS A 151 14.05 50.40 -24.03
C CYS A 151 14.42 51.89 -23.95
N MET A 152 14.58 52.42 -22.73
CA MET A 152 14.99 53.80 -22.50
C MET A 152 16.40 54.06 -23.08
N TYR A 153 17.37 53.16 -22.84
CA TYR A 153 18.72 53.30 -23.42
C TYR A 153 18.70 53.26 -24.95
N LYS A 154 17.89 52.39 -25.56
CA LYS A 154 17.70 52.38 -27.03
C LYS A 154 17.18 53.72 -27.55
N LEU A 155 16.21 54.34 -26.86
CA LEU A 155 15.67 55.65 -27.24
C LEU A 155 16.74 56.74 -27.16
N LEU A 156 17.54 56.78 -26.10
CA LEU A 156 18.62 57.75 -25.93
C LEU A 156 19.68 57.64 -27.03
N VAL A 157 20.09 56.42 -27.40
CA VAL A 157 21.04 56.19 -28.49
C VAL A 157 20.50 56.73 -29.81
N VAL A 158 19.22 56.50 -30.11
CA VAL A 158 18.58 57.03 -31.33
C VAL A 158 18.61 58.56 -31.34
N VAL A 159 18.26 59.21 -30.23
CA VAL A 159 18.28 60.68 -30.11
C VAL A 159 19.69 61.24 -30.32
N LEU A 160 20.70 60.61 -29.75
CA LEU A 160 22.11 61.03 -29.92
C LEU A 160 22.58 60.91 -31.37
N VAL A 161 22.25 59.79 -32.04
CA VAL A 161 22.62 59.57 -33.45
C VAL A 161 21.94 60.60 -34.35
N VAL A 162 20.64 60.83 -34.19
CA VAL A 162 19.91 61.83 -34.97
C VAL A 162 20.45 63.24 -34.71
N GLY A 163 20.70 63.59 -33.44
CA GLY A 163 21.27 64.88 -33.07
C GLY A 163 22.65 65.11 -33.69
N TYR A 164 23.52 64.09 -33.68
CA TYR A 164 24.83 64.13 -34.31
C TYR A 164 24.74 64.34 -35.82
N VAL A 165 23.87 63.58 -36.50
CA VAL A 165 23.65 63.72 -37.94
C VAL A 165 23.19 65.14 -38.29
N CYS A 166 22.19 65.67 -37.58
CA CYS A 166 21.71 67.04 -37.77
C CYS A 166 22.81 68.09 -37.54
N PHE A 167 23.66 67.89 -36.53
CA PHE A 167 24.78 68.78 -36.24
C PHE A 167 25.80 68.81 -37.37
N VAL A 168 26.17 67.64 -37.91
CA VAL A 168 27.09 67.53 -39.06
C VAL A 168 26.49 68.21 -40.29
N PHE A 169 25.21 67.98 -40.59
CA PHE A 169 24.53 68.66 -41.71
C PHE A 169 24.54 70.18 -41.58
N LYS A 170 24.38 70.71 -40.35
CA LYS A 170 24.39 72.15 -40.11
C LYS A 170 25.78 72.79 -40.26
N LEU A 171 26.85 72.03 -40.03
CA LEU A 171 28.22 72.50 -40.24
C LEU A 171 28.67 72.43 -41.70
N ALA A 172 28.01 71.60 -42.51
CA ALA A 172 28.36 71.39 -43.91
C ALA A 172 27.69 72.38 -44.88
N ASN A 173 26.65 73.09 -44.43
CA ASN A 173 25.96 74.17 -45.16
C ASN A 173 26.41 75.54 -44.66
#